data_AF-A0AAV0JLU5-F1
#
_entry.id   AF-A0AAV0JLU5-F1
#
_cell.length_a   1.000
_cell.length_b   1.000
_cell.length_c   1.000
_cell.angle_alpha   90.00
_cell.angle_beta   90.00
_cell.angle_gamma   90.00
#
_symmetry.space_group_name_H-M   'P 1'
#
loop_
_entity.id
_entity.type
_entity.pdbx_description
1 polymer ?
#
loop_
_entity_poly.entity_id
_entity_poly.type
_entity_poly.pdbx_seq_one_letter_code
_entity_poly.pdbx_strand_id
1 'polypeptide(L)'
;MPVARSSRPFLPGLSSSRTTTPTPFPLLLSSNPSSSSLPRRGLIVSSPPPTRRLLTSFRYPPPLRCSSSMPAHVSTAESQAQNCLSYSRAFWVSESVIAWNVDVGDGCCCLYASQTASLSVTDGGIQGHDVRIEIKEDSEGLPANVVEKFPHIRDYKAFKVPIGVAVKSMLKCQLAVAAFSSDGRCRDATGLQLPGILDELFSYDGPLGACYSADAVTLYLWAPTAQINYVSAHDNETLFDIVSLKTRMEISVDDRCRLNHLATSMIALSQGIPFFHAGDEMLRSKSLDRDSYNSGDWFNRLDFTYNSNNWAVGLPPKEKNEKSWPLIKPRLADPSFKPDRDHILAAVQNFVDVLQIRYSSPLFRLPTAKAIQDRVRFHNTGPSSVPAVIMMSIEDGHHGNPELPQLDQTYSHIVVIFNAQPSEVSITDPALSSKSFQLHPVQVKTTDEVVKRSSYDASSGCFTIPPRTTSVFVECR
;
A
#
# COMPACT_ATOMS: atom_id res chain seq x y z
N MET A 1 0.26 -12.13 -7.42
CA MET A 1 -0.35 -10.88 -6.89
C MET A 1 -1.85 -11.01 -7.00
N PRO A 2 -2.64 -10.90 -5.92
CA PRO A 2 -4.08 -10.92 -6.05
C PRO A 2 -4.56 -9.56 -6.58
N VAL A 3 -5.40 -9.60 -7.61
CA VAL A 3 -6.08 -8.44 -8.19
C VAL A 3 -7.06 -7.91 -7.14
N ALA A 4 -6.87 -6.66 -6.71
CA ALA A 4 -7.81 -5.99 -5.82
C ALA A 4 -9.16 -5.85 -6.53
N ARG A 5 -10.20 -6.53 -6.04
CA ARG A 5 -11.55 -6.36 -6.57
C ARG A 5 -12.03 -4.94 -6.27
N SER A 6 -12.42 -4.21 -7.32
CA SER A 6 -12.90 -2.82 -7.23
C SER A 6 -14.06 -2.69 -6.24
N SER A 7 -13.88 -1.91 -5.18
CA SER A 7 -14.95 -1.44 -4.32
C SER A 7 -15.81 -0.43 -5.08
N ARG A 8 -17.12 -0.69 -5.18
CA ARG A 8 -18.09 0.25 -5.77
C ARG A 8 -18.24 1.46 -4.82
N PRO A 9 -18.30 2.70 -5.34
CA PRO A 9 -18.56 3.87 -4.50
C PRO A 9 -19.99 3.82 -3.95
N PHE A 10 -20.11 3.93 -2.63
CA PHE A 10 -21.37 4.08 -1.91
C PHE A 10 -21.77 5.57 -1.93
N LEU A 11 -22.96 5.88 -2.46
CA LEU A 11 -23.60 7.18 -2.33
C LEU A 11 -24.61 7.11 -1.17
N PRO A 12 -24.58 8.03 -0.18
CA PRO A 12 -25.59 8.03 0.87
C PRO A 12 -26.93 8.56 0.32
N GLY A 13 -27.93 7.68 0.26
CA GLY A 13 -29.32 8.05 -0.01
C GLY A 13 -29.97 8.63 1.24
N LEU A 14 -30.40 9.89 1.16
CA LEU A 14 -31.27 10.53 2.14
C LEU A 14 -32.70 9.99 1.96
N SER A 15 -33.22 9.26 2.95
CA SER A 15 -34.66 9.00 3.07
C SER A 15 -35.31 10.10 3.91
N SER A 16 -36.13 10.94 3.29
CA SER A 16 -37.16 11.71 4.00
C SER A 16 -38.52 11.12 3.69
N SER A 17 -39.30 10.87 4.73
CA SER A 17 -40.70 10.47 4.63
C SER A 17 -41.57 11.58 5.22
N ARG A 18 -42.50 12.11 4.43
CA ARG A 18 -43.96 12.19 4.68
C ARG A 18 -44.65 13.31 3.90
N THR A 19 -45.49 12.84 2.96
CA THR A 19 -46.89 13.24 2.73
C THR A 19 -47.26 14.72 2.67
N THR A 20 -47.68 15.19 1.49
CA THR A 20 -49.07 15.64 1.22
C THR A 20 -49.27 15.93 -0.28
N THR A 21 -50.30 15.33 -0.88
CA THR A 21 -50.92 15.73 -2.16
C THR A 21 -52.21 16.48 -1.83
N PRO A 22 -52.72 17.41 -2.69
CA PRO A 22 -53.63 16.96 -3.76
C PRO A 22 -53.65 17.77 -5.08
N THR A 23 -54.02 17.05 -6.17
CA THR A 23 -54.91 17.44 -7.31
C THR A 23 -54.44 18.36 -8.48
N PRO A 24 -55.05 18.24 -9.69
CA PRO A 24 -54.29 18.04 -10.95
C PRO A 24 -54.68 18.95 -12.17
N PHE A 25 -54.02 18.68 -13.33
CA PHE A 25 -54.33 19.07 -14.75
C PHE A 25 -53.94 20.49 -15.25
N PRO A 26 -53.73 20.74 -16.58
CA PRO A 26 -53.34 19.87 -17.71
C PRO A 26 -52.14 20.35 -18.58
N LEU A 27 -51.64 19.40 -19.39
CA LEU A 27 -51.15 19.48 -20.79
C LEU A 27 -51.03 20.85 -21.49
N LEU A 28 -49.88 21.06 -22.15
CA LEU A 28 -49.82 21.71 -23.47
C LEU A 28 -48.65 21.16 -24.31
N LEU A 29 -49.02 20.58 -25.44
CA LEU A 29 -48.19 20.22 -26.58
C LEU A 29 -47.82 21.46 -27.40
N SER A 30 -46.58 21.54 -27.90
CA SER A 30 -46.26 22.17 -29.20
C SER A 30 -44.84 21.72 -29.61
N SER A 31 -44.71 20.75 -30.52
CA SER A 31 -44.45 20.95 -31.96
C SER A 31 -42.97 21.21 -32.33
N ASN A 32 -42.35 20.15 -32.89
CA ASN A 32 -41.28 20.16 -33.90
C ASN A 32 -41.61 21.10 -35.11
N PRO A 33 -40.74 21.35 -36.13
CA PRO A 33 -39.47 20.69 -36.51
C PRO A 33 -38.35 21.73 -36.80
N SER A 34 -37.11 21.39 -37.14
CA SER A 34 -36.69 21.18 -38.55
C SER A 34 -35.21 20.83 -38.68
N SER A 35 -34.99 19.87 -39.57
CA SER A 35 -33.77 19.39 -40.19
C SER A 35 -32.93 20.43 -40.93
N SER A 36 -31.61 20.26 -40.91
CA SER A 36 -30.77 20.51 -42.11
C SER A 36 -29.51 19.65 -42.06
N SER A 37 -29.37 18.83 -43.10
CA SER A 37 -28.30 17.89 -43.34
C SER A 37 -27.36 18.39 -44.45
N LEU A 38 -26.14 17.82 -44.45
CA LEU A 38 -25.16 17.68 -45.55
C LEU A 38 -24.14 18.81 -45.79
N PRO A 39 -22.96 18.53 -46.42
CA PRO A 39 -22.53 17.26 -47.02
C PRO A 39 -21.11 16.75 -46.65
N ARG A 40 -20.92 15.46 -46.91
CA ARG A 40 -19.63 14.78 -47.12
C ARG A 40 -18.89 15.36 -48.33
N ARG A 41 -17.57 15.55 -48.21
CA ARG A 41 -16.62 15.47 -49.32
C ARG A 41 -15.59 14.39 -49.00
N GLY A 42 -15.56 13.33 -49.81
CA GLY A 42 -14.36 12.51 -49.94
C GLY A 42 -13.37 13.22 -50.85
N LEU A 43 -12.08 12.86 -50.75
CA LEU A 43 -11.12 12.78 -51.85
C LEU A 43 -9.79 12.17 -51.31
N ILE A 44 -9.45 11.03 -51.90
CA ILE A 44 -8.12 10.61 -52.37
C ILE A 44 -7.02 10.29 -51.33
N VAL A 45 -6.70 8.99 -51.33
CA VAL A 45 -5.46 8.36 -50.87
C VAL A 45 -4.31 8.77 -51.79
N SER A 46 -3.23 9.30 -51.23
CA SER A 46 -1.95 9.49 -51.93
C SER A 46 -0.81 8.85 -51.13
N SER A 47 -0.22 7.80 -51.69
CA SER A 47 0.95 7.09 -51.19
C SER A 47 2.22 7.97 -51.27
N PRO A 48 3.14 7.92 -50.29
CA PRO A 48 4.44 8.58 -50.41
C PRO A 48 5.45 7.73 -51.23
N PRO A 49 6.40 8.36 -51.93
CA PRO A 49 7.41 7.70 -52.77
C PRO A 49 8.57 7.11 -51.93
N PRO A 50 9.40 6.20 -52.50
CA PRO A 50 10.40 5.45 -51.73
C PRO A 50 11.65 6.27 -51.48
N THR A 51 12.07 6.42 -50.22
CA THR A 51 13.35 7.03 -49.86
C THR A 51 14.47 6.00 -49.78
N ARG A 52 15.50 6.27 -50.59
CA ARG A 52 16.74 5.55 -50.81
C ARG A 52 17.60 5.52 -49.54
N ARG A 53 17.96 4.33 -49.03
CA ARG A 53 18.95 4.16 -47.95
C ARG A 53 20.34 4.56 -48.44
N LEU A 54 20.92 5.60 -47.84
CA LEU A 54 22.36 5.87 -47.86
C LEU A 54 22.98 5.23 -46.62
N LEU A 55 23.82 4.23 -46.83
CA LEU A 55 24.66 3.60 -45.80
C LEU A 55 25.89 4.48 -45.58
N THR A 56 25.93 5.21 -44.47
CA THR A 56 27.15 5.82 -43.94
C THR A 56 27.60 5.02 -42.71
N SER A 57 28.73 4.33 -42.84
CA SER A 57 29.37 3.56 -41.78
C SER A 57 30.01 4.49 -40.75
N PHE A 58 29.44 4.59 -39.55
CA PHE A 58 30.13 5.12 -38.38
C PHE A 58 30.87 3.98 -37.67
N ARG A 59 32.21 4.07 -37.64
CA ARG A 59 33.09 3.17 -36.89
C ARG A 59 33.08 3.59 -35.42
N TYR A 60 32.64 2.71 -34.52
CA TYR A 60 32.89 2.83 -33.08
C TYR A 60 34.30 2.31 -32.75
N PRO A 61 35.02 2.89 -31.77
CA PRO A 61 36.29 2.35 -31.28
C PRO A 61 36.04 1.05 -30.47
N PRO A 62 37.02 0.14 -30.39
CA PRO A 62 36.86 -1.13 -29.68
C PRO A 62 36.84 -0.90 -28.16
N PRO A 63 36.18 -1.77 -27.38
CA PRO A 63 36.20 -1.65 -25.93
C PRO A 63 37.59 -2.01 -25.38
N LEU A 64 38.05 -1.20 -24.43
CA LEU A 64 39.23 -1.46 -23.61
C LEU A 64 39.07 -2.81 -22.88
N ARG A 65 39.98 -3.74 -23.16
CA ARG A 65 40.12 -4.98 -22.38
C ARG A 65 40.78 -4.64 -21.04
N CYS A 66 40.05 -4.79 -19.95
CA CYS A 66 40.64 -4.89 -18.62
C CYS A 66 40.90 -6.39 -18.36
N SER A 67 42.17 -6.79 -18.39
CA SER A 67 42.61 -8.12 -18.01
C SER A 67 42.89 -8.16 -16.51
N SER A 68 41.98 -8.77 -15.74
CA SER A 68 42.32 -9.36 -14.45
C SER A 68 42.01 -10.85 -14.52
N SER A 69 43.07 -11.65 -14.62
CA SER A 69 43.00 -13.10 -14.46
C SER A 69 42.78 -13.41 -12.98
N MET A 70 41.53 -13.60 -12.59
CA MET A 70 41.17 -14.32 -11.36
C MET A 70 40.86 -15.77 -11.76
N PRO A 71 41.42 -16.79 -11.08
CA PRO A 71 41.01 -18.15 -11.33
C PRO A 71 39.52 -18.27 -10.99
N ALA A 72 38.71 -18.67 -11.96
CA ALA A 72 37.33 -19.04 -11.72
C ALA A 72 37.33 -20.32 -10.87
N HIS A 73 37.32 -20.16 -9.55
CA HIS A 73 36.70 -21.14 -8.69
C HIS A 73 35.21 -21.11 -9.02
N VAL A 74 34.75 -22.14 -9.74
CA VAL A 74 33.33 -22.49 -9.78
C VAL A 74 32.95 -22.89 -8.35
N SER A 75 32.57 -21.88 -7.56
CA SER A 75 32.07 -22.04 -6.20
C SER A 75 30.54 -21.96 -6.25
N THR A 76 29.90 -23.12 -6.09
CA THR A 76 28.57 -23.37 -5.50
C THR A 76 27.60 -22.18 -5.34
N ALA A 77 27.18 -21.54 -6.44
CA ALA A 77 26.11 -20.53 -6.40
C ALA A 77 24.71 -21.18 -6.33
N GLU A 78 24.55 -22.41 -6.84
CA GLU A 78 23.26 -23.13 -6.81
C GLU A 78 22.87 -23.60 -5.40
N SER A 79 23.83 -23.92 -4.52
CA SER A 79 23.52 -24.39 -3.16
C SER A 79 23.13 -23.27 -2.19
N GLN A 80 23.52 -22.01 -2.47
CA GLN A 80 23.11 -20.86 -1.65
C GLN A 80 21.67 -20.40 -1.94
N ALA A 81 21.14 -20.69 -3.13
CA ALA A 81 19.75 -20.37 -3.49
C ALA A 81 18.71 -21.38 -2.93
N GLN A 82 19.14 -22.62 -2.65
CA GLN A 82 18.29 -23.72 -2.17
C GLN A 82 17.96 -23.65 -0.67
N ASN A 83 18.73 -22.90 0.12
CA ASN A 83 18.58 -22.83 1.58
C ASN A 83 18.30 -21.41 2.06
N CYS A 84 17.23 -20.80 1.54
CA CYS A 84 16.92 -19.41 1.84
C CYS A 84 15.43 -19.20 2.12
N LEU A 85 15.12 -18.73 3.33
CA LEU A 85 13.75 -18.48 3.79
C LEU A 85 13.13 -17.22 3.18
N SER A 86 13.92 -16.40 2.47
CA SER A 86 13.39 -15.24 1.74
C SER A 86 12.60 -15.66 0.49
N TYR A 87 12.80 -16.89 0.00
CA TYR A 87 11.95 -17.48 -1.04
C TYR A 87 10.84 -18.32 -0.41
N SER A 88 9.64 -18.24 -1.01
CA SER A 88 8.49 -19.07 -0.65
C SER A 88 8.17 -20.05 -1.79
N ARG A 89 8.89 -21.17 -1.86
CA ARG A 89 8.74 -22.19 -2.93
C ARG A 89 7.73 -23.29 -2.57
N ALA A 90 7.39 -23.44 -1.31
CA ALA A 90 6.32 -24.33 -0.86
C ALA A 90 4.98 -23.58 -0.80
N PHE A 91 3.88 -24.28 -1.01
CA PHE A 91 2.52 -23.73 -0.99
C PHE A 91 1.70 -24.47 0.06
N TRP A 92 1.24 -23.78 1.10
CA TRP A 92 0.27 -24.35 2.04
C TRP A 92 -1.12 -24.19 1.43
N VAL A 93 -1.61 -25.26 0.83
CA VAL A 93 -2.77 -25.23 -0.08
C VAL A 93 -4.08 -25.60 0.60
N SER A 94 -4.02 -26.39 1.67
CA SER A 94 -5.18 -26.69 2.52
C SER A 94 -4.77 -27.05 3.96
N GLU A 95 -5.74 -27.19 4.87
CA GLU A 95 -5.49 -27.53 6.29
C GLU A 95 -4.63 -28.78 6.46
N SER A 96 -4.69 -29.70 5.50
CA SER A 96 -4.01 -30.99 5.54
C SER A 96 -2.88 -31.16 4.52
N VAL A 97 -2.63 -30.20 3.62
CA VAL A 97 -1.68 -30.37 2.50
C VAL A 97 -0.79 -29.15 2.29
N ILE A 98 0.51 -29.43 2.21
CA ILE A 98 1.54 -28.52 1.69
C ILE A 98 2.05 -29.09 0.38
N ALA A 99 1.99 -28.31 -0.70
CA ALA A 99 2.57 -28.66 -1.99
C ALA A 99 3.99 -28.12 -2.10
N TRP A 100 4.96 -28.96 -2.38
CA TRP A 100 6.36 -28.53 -2.51
C TRP A 100 7.11 -29.38 -3.52
N ASN A 101 7.78 -28.72 -4.47
CA ASN A 101 8.62 -29.39 -5.45
C ASN A 101 10.01 -29.66 -4.86
N VAL A 102 10.11 -30.72 -4.07
CA VAL A 102 11.36 -31.21 -3.49
C VAL A 102 11.41 -32.73 -3.60
N ASP A 103 12.61 -33.30 -3.78
CA ASP A 103 12.80 -34.73 -3.66
C ASP A 103 13.49 -35.07 -2.35
N VAL A 104 12.82 -35.89 -1.55
CA VAL A 104 13.21 -36.21 -0.17
C VAL A 104 13.91 -37.58 -0.10
N GLY A 105 13.71 -38.44 -1.10
CA GLY A 105 14.19 -39.83 -1.08
C GLY A 105 13.80 -40.53 0.22
N ASP A 106 14.76 -41.20 0.86
CA ASP A 106 14.59 -41.89 2.15
C ASP A 106 14.72 -40.96 3.37
N GLY A 107 14.69 -39.64 3.14
CA GLY A 107 14.82 -38.60 4.15
C GLY A 107 13.50 -38.24 4.84
N CYS A 108 13.46 -37.04 5.44
CA CYS A 108 12.22 -36.50 6.03
C CYS A 108 12.02 -35.01 5.75
N CYS A 109 10.78 -34.56 5.84
CA CYS A 109 10.41 -33.15 5.74
C CYS A 109 9.81 -32.66 7.04
N CYS A 110 10.07 -31.39 7.36
CA CYS A 110 9.56 -30.75 8.56
C CYS A 110 9.02 -29.37 8.25
N LEU A 111 7.88 -29.05 8.87
CA LEU A 111 7.30 -27.72 8.97
C LEU A 111 7.75 -27.07 10.29
N TYR A 112 8.19 -25.83 10.20
CA TYR A 112 8.70 -25.03 11.30
C TYR A 112 7.85 -23.78 11.51
N ALA A 113 7.68 -23.37 12.76
CA ALA A 113 7.07 -22.09 13.10
C ALA A 113 7.84 -21.36 14.20
N SER A 114 7.93 -20.03 14.09
CA SER A 114 8.46 -19.13 15.11
C SER A 114 7.51 -17.97 15.37
N GLN A 115 7.01 -17.86 16.60
CA GLN A 115 6.16 -16.78 17.08
C GLN A 115 6.92 -15.45 17.16
N THR A 116 8.25 -15.51 17.31
CA THR A 116 9.15 -14.36 17.42
C THR A 116 9.82 -13.98 16.10
N ALA A 117 9.47 -14.67 15.00
CA ALA A 117 10.07 -14.48 13.68
C ALA A 117 11.61 -14.60 13.68
N SER A 118 12.13 -15.60 14.39
CA SER A 118 13.57 -15.84 14.57
C SER A 118 14.13 -17.01 13.74
N LEU A 119 13.37 -17.54 12.76
CA LEU A 119 13.82 -18.64 11.93
C LEU A 119 15.05 -18.25 11.10
N SER A 120 16.07 -19.10 11.14
CA SER A 120 17.28 -19.00 10.32
C SER A 120 17.73 -20.39 9.87
N VAL A 121 18.33 -20.47 8.68
CA VAL A 121 18.88 -21.72 8.15
C VAL A 121 20.35 -21.81 8.54
N THR A 122 20.74 -22.95 9.08
CA THR A 122 22.12 -23.32 9.41
C THR A 122 22.45 -24.66 8.77
N ASP A 123 23.72 -25.09 8.82
CA ASP A 123 24.14 -26.40 8.30
C ASP A 123 23.41 -27.58 8.97
N GLY A 124 22.93 -27.38 10.21
CA GLY A 124 22.12 -28.34 10.96
C GLY A 124 20.61 -28.24 10.73
N GLY A 125 20.16 -27.41 9.78
CA GLY A 125 18.75 -27.15 9.49
C GLY A 125 18.24 -25.82 10.04
N ILE A 126 16.93 -25.73 10.23
CA ILE A 126 16.26 -24.51 10.69
C ILE A 126 16.39 -24.37 12.21
N GLN A 127 16.83 -23.20 12.68
CA GLN A 127 16.96 -22.79 14.08
C GLN A 127 15.98 -21.66 14.41
N GLY A 128 15.78 -21.36 15.71
CA GLY A 128 14.89 -20.28 16.16
C GLY A 128 13.39 -20.61 16.08
N HIS A 129 13.05 -21.89 16.02
CA HIS A 129 11.66 -22.35 15.96
C HIS A 129 11.09 -22.65 17.35
N ASP A 130 9.81 -22.37 17.53
CA ASP A 130 9.03 -22.81 18.69
C ASP A 130 8.35 -24.16 18.44
N VAL A 131 8.06 -24.44 17.16
CA VAL A 131 7.35 -25.65 16.72
C VAL A 131 8.09 -26.28 15.55
N ARG A 132 8.25 -27.61 15.63
CA ARG A 132 8.75 -28.47 14.56
C ARG A 132 7.80 -29.65 14.39
N ILE A 133 7.23 -29.80 13.19
CA ILE A 133 6.28 -30.86 12.86
C ILE A 133 6.82 -31.63 11.66
N GLU A 134 6.95 -32.94 11.79
CA GLU A 134 7.29 -33.79 10.64
C GLU A 134 6.08 -33.90 9.70
N ILE A 135 6.31 -33.68 8.41
CA ILE A 135 5.29 -33.78 7.35
C ILE A 135 5.70 -34.91 6.40
N LYS A 136 4.75 -35.75 6.02
CA LYS A 136 5.00 -36.95 5.21
C LYS A 136 4.53 -36.74 3.79
N GLU A 137 5.33 -37.17 2.83
CA GLU A 137 4.93 -37.20 1.42
C GLU A 137 3.70 -38.12 1.26
N ASP A 138 2.71 -37.63 0.52
CA ASP A 138 1.54 -38.39 0.13
C ASP A 138 1.77 -38.98 -1.27
N SER A 139 1.80 -40.31 -1.36
CA SER A 139 1.99 -41.04 -2.61
C SER A 139 0.84 -40.86 -3.59
N GLU A 140 -0.34 -40.43 -3.14
CA GLU A 140 -1.48 -40.12 -4.02
C GLU A 140 -1.33 -38.79 -4.75
N GLY A 141 -0.35 -37.97 -4.37
CA GLY A 141 -0.09 -36.67 -4.96
C GLY A 141 -1.07 -35.58 -4.51
N LEU A 142 -1.18 -34.50 -5.30
CA LEU A 142 -2.07 -33.39 -4.96
C LEU A 142 -3.55 -33.74 -5.22
N PRO A 143 -4.47 -33.44 -4.30
CA PRO A 143 -5.90 -33.62 -4.52
C PRO A 143 -6.41 -32.87 -5.75
N ALA A 144 -7.39 -33.43 -6.46
CA ALA A 144 -7.91 -32.86 -7.71
C ALA A 144 -8.41 -31.41 -7.55
N ASN A 145 -9.07 -31.09 -6.44
CA ASN A 145 -9.56 -29.73 -6.14
C ASN A 145 -8.40 -28.73 -5.94
N VAL A 146 -7.25 -29.18 -5.42
CA VAL A 146 -6.04 -28.36 -5.29
C VAL A 146 -5.46 -28.09 -6.67
N VAL A 147 -5.37 -29.11 -7.52
CA VAL A 147 -4.85 -28.98 -8.89
C VAL A 147 -5.72 -28.05 -9.73
N GLU A 148 -7.04 -28.15 -9.61
CA GLU A 148 -7.99 -27.26 -10.28
C GLU A 148 -7.82 -25.80 -9.82
N LYS A 149 -7.69 -25.57 -8.49
CA LYS A 149 -7.50 -24.23 -7.93
C LYS A 149 -6.12 -23.65 -8.25
N PHE A 150 -5.08 -24.50 -8.31
CA PHE A 150 -3.68 -24.10 -8.50
C PHE A 150 -3.00 -24.89 -9.63
N PRO A 151 -3.37 -24.65 -10.91
CA PRO A 151 -2.88 -25.45 -12.03
C PRO A 151 -1.37 -25.35 -12.27
N HIS A 152 -0.74 -24.27 -11.79
CA HIS A 152 0.70 -24.02 -11.93
C HIS A 152 1.58 -24.89 -11.02
N ILE A 153 1.02 -25.53 -9.99
CA ILE A 153 1.74 -26.46 -9.08
C ILE A 153 1.29 -27.91 -9.24
N ARG A 154 0.56 -28.24 -10.32
CA ARG A 154 -0.04 -29.57 -10.52
C ARG A 154 0.94 -30.74 -10.39
N ASP A 155 2.21 -30.50 -10.71
CA ASP A 155 3.28 -31.50 -10.74
C ASP A 155 4.12 -31.51 -9.44
N TYR A 156 3.68 -30.78 -8.40
CA TYR A 156 4.37 -30.72 -7.11
C TYR A 156 3.99 -31.93 -6.24
N LYS A 157 4.91 -32.32 -5.35
CA LYS A 157 4.63 -33.35 -4.36
C LYS A 157 3.72 -32.81 -3.26
N ALA A 158 2.85 -33.66 -2.73
CA ALA A 158 1.97 -33.35 -1.63
C ALA A 158 2.59 -33.83 -0.30
N PHE A 159 2.58 -32.98 0.71
CA PHE A 159 3.02 -33.31 2.06
C PHE A 159 1.87 -33.13 3.04
N LYS A 160 1.54 -34.18 3.79
CA LYS A 160 0.45 -34.16 4.77
C LYS A 160 0.85 -33.40 6.03
N VAL A 161 0.01 -32.44 6.40
CA VAL A 161 0.04 -31.81 7.72
C VAL A 161 -0.76 -32.71 8.68
N PRO A 162 -0.19 -33.13 9.83
CA PRO A 162 -0.89 -33.98 10.78
C PRO A 162 -2.20 -33.38 11.31
N ILE A 163 -3.19 -34.24 11.55
CA ILE A 163 -4.46 -33.87 12.19
C ILE A 163 -4.18 -33.39 13.63
N GLY A 164 -4.86 -32.33 14.07
CA GLY A 164 -4.72 -31.77 15.41
C GLY A 164 -3.69 -30.65 15.53
N VAL A 165 -2.95 -30.35 14.46
CA VAL A 165 -2.11 -29.15 14.38
C VAL A 165 -2.99 -27.89 14.46
N ALA A 166 -2.64 -26.96 15.34
CA ALA A 166 -3.36 -25.69 15.49
C ALA A 166 -3.04 -24.71 14.34
N VAL A 167 -3.49 -25.03 13.12
CA VAL A 167 -3.15 -24.30 11.87
C VAL A 167 -3.41 -22.80 12.01
N LYS A 168 -4.57 -22.39 12.55
CA LYS A 168 -4.92 -20.97 12.75
C LYS A 168 -3.92 -20.22 13.63
N SER A 169 -3.33 -20.88 14.62
CA SER A 169 -2.29 -20.29 15.48
C SER A 169 -0.94 -20.24 14.77
N MET A 170 -0.61 -21.28 13.99
CA MET A 170 0.62 -21.32 13.20
C MET A 170 0.67 -20.24 12.11
N LEU A 171 -0.45 -19.92 11.48
CA LEU A 171 -0.53 -18.87 10.46
C LEU A 171 -0.23 -17.46 10.99
N LYS A 172 -0.08 -17.30 12.31
CA LYS A 172 0.38 -16.06 12.95
C LYS A 172 1.90 -16.02 13.16
N CYS A 173 2.59 -17.11 12.87
CA CYS A 173 4.03 -17.27 13.06
C CYS A 173 4.80 -17.01 11.76
N GLN A 174 6.11 -16.80 11.86
CA GLN A 174 7.00 -17.03 10.72
C GLN A 174 7.05 -18.54 10.46
N LEU A 175 6.88 -18.95 9.19
CA LEU A 175 6.77 -20.34 8.79
C LEU A 175 7.80 -20.72 7.74
N ALA A 176 8.32 -21.94 7.84
CA ALA A 176 9.24 -22.52 6.85
C ALA A 176 9.09 -24.03 6.76
N VAL A 177 9.47 -24.62 5.65
CA VAL A 177 9.69 -26.06 5.52
C VAL A 177 11.16 -26.35 5.25
N ALA A 178 11.63 -27.51 5.70
CA ALA A 178 12.94 -28.04 5.34
C ALA A 178 12.88 -29.54 5.05
N ALA A 179 13.71 -29.97 4.11
CA ALA A 179 13.91 -31.37 3.74
C ALA A 179 15.30 -31.80 4.20
N PHE A 180 15.37 -33.01 4.76
CA PHE A 180 16.58 -33.60 5.31
C PHE A 180 16.87 -34.93 4.62
N SER A 181 18.14 -35.22 4.36
CA SER A 181 18.57 -36.56 3.94
C SER A 181 18.59 -37.54 5.12
N SER A 182 18.72 -38.84 4.82
CA SER A 182 18.77 -39.91 5.82
C SER A 182 19.95 -39.81 6.79
N ASP A 183 21.00 -39.07 6.43
CA ASP A 183 22.15 -38.73 7.30
C ASP A 183 21.92 -37.49 8.18
N GLY A 184 20.72 -36.88 8.13
CA GLY A 184 20.32 -35.73 8.96
C GLY A 184 20.76 -34.36 8.43
N ARG A 185 21.35 -34.28 7.24
CA ARG A 185 21.74 -32.98 6.64
C ARG A 185 20.56 -32.27 5.99
N CYS A 186 20.46 -30.95 6.19
CA CYS A 186 19.46 -30.11 5.53
C CYS A 186 19.79 -29.96 4.04
N ARG A 187 18.86 -30.42 3.18
CA ARG A 187 19.02 -30.43 1.72
C ARG A 187 18.39 -29.21 1.07
N ASP A 188 17.24 -28.80 1.57
CA ASP A 188 16.48 -27.66 1.04
C ASP A 188 15.66 -27.04 2.17
N ALA A 189 15.57 -25.71 2.20
CA ALA A 189 14.72 -24.97 3.13
C ALA A 189 14.11 -23.73 2.45
N THR A 190 12.82 -23.49 2.69
CA THR A 190 12.07 -22.38 2.06
C THR A 190 10.91 -21.92 2.92
N GLY A 191 10.49 -20.67 2.77
CA GLY A 191 9.22 -20.18 3.30
C GLY A 191 8.00 -20.79 2.58
N LEU A 192 6.81 -20.48 3.08
CA LEU A 192 5.55 -20.94 2.48
C LEU A 192 4.76 -19.79 1.84
N GLN A 193 4.06 -20.09 0.76
CA GLN A 193 2.96 -19.29 0.24
C GLN A 193 1.67 -19.74 0.91
N LEU A 194 0.98 -18.79 1.54
CA LEU A 194 -0.20 -19.03 2.35
C LEU A 194 -1.57 -18.74 1.71
N PRO A 195 -1.73 -18.21 0.46
CA PRO A 195 -3.07 -17.89 -0.05
C PRO A 195 -4.06 -19.07 -0.02
N GLY A 196 -3.61 -20.30 -0.30
CA GLY A 196 -4.51 -21.46 -0.35
C GLY A 196 -5.16 -21.77 0.99
N ILE A 197 -4.34 -21.94 2.03
CA ILE A 197 -4.82 -22.19 3.38
C ILE A 197 -5.60 -20.99 3.95
N LEU A 198 -5.19 -19.76 3.63
CA LEU A 198 -5.89 -18.57 4.11
C LEU A 198 -7.29 -18.45 3.49
N ASP A 199 -7.43 -18.72 2.20
CA ASP A 199 -8.73 -18.75 1.53
C ASP A 199 -9.63 -19.83 2.14
N GLU A 200 -9.12 -21.04 2.38
CA GLU A 200 -9.92 -22.13 2.96
C GLU A 200 -10.43 -21.78 4.36
N LEU A 201 -9.57 -21.20 5.20
CA LEU A 201 -9.90 -20.92 6.59
C LEU A 201 -10.66 -19.61 6.82
N PHE A 202 -10.46 -18.63 5.95
CA PHE A 202 -10.87 -17.24 6.19
C PHE A 202 -11.58 -16.59 5.00
N SER A 203 -12.01 -17.35 3.98
CA SER A 203 -12.85 -16.81 2.91
C SER A 203 -14.06 -16.07 3.51
N TYR A 204 -14.29 -14.85 3.03
CA TYR A 204 -15.36 -14.00 3.49
C TYR A 204 -16.05 -13.34 2.30
N ASP A 205 -17.33 -13.66 2.11
CA ASP A 205 -18.16 -13.14 1.02
C ASP A 205 -19.10 -12.00 1.47
N GLY A 206 -18.91 -11.48 2.70
CA GLY A 206 -19.71 -10.38 3.23
C GLY A 206 -19.22 -8.99 2.77
N PRO A 207 -19.83 -7.91 3.30
CA PRO A 207 -19.44 -6.55 2.95
C PRO A 207 -18.00 -6.26 3.37
N LEU A 208 -17.20 -5.71 2.46
CA LEU A 208 -15.83 -5.25 2.74
C LEU A 208 -15.79 -3.76 3.06
N GLY A 209 -14.80 -3.35 3.84
CA GLY A 209 -14.55 -1.95 4.18
C GLY A 209 -15.12 -1.54 5.55
N ALA A 210 -15.26 -0.23 5.74
CA ALA A 210 -15.76 0.36 6.98
C ALA A 210 -17.29 0.31 7.04
N CYS A 211 -17.79 -0.31 8.09
CA CYS A 211 -19.18 -0.26 8.51
C CYS A 211 -19.30 0.70 9.69
N TYR A 212 -20.05 1.79 9.50
CA TYR A 212 -20.28 2.80 10.52
C TYR A 212 -21.57 2.46 11.28
N SER A 213 -21.49 2.34 12.60
CA SER A 213 -22.66 2.32 13.49
C SER A 213 -22.59 3.49 14.47
N ALA A 214 -23.67 3.72 15.23
CA ALA A 214 -23.68 4.73 16.28
C ALA A 214 -22.66 4.43 17.40
N ASP A 215 -22.33 3.15 17.61
CA ASP A 215 -21.50 2.70 18.73
C ASP A 215 -20.04 2.48 18.32
N ALA A 216 -19.77 2.08 17.07
CA ALA A 216 -18.42 1.76 16.61
C ALA A 216 -18.27 1.82 15.08
N VAL A 217 -17.02 1.95 14.63
CA VAL A 217 -16.62 1.66 13.25
C VAL A 217 -16.04 0.25 13.22
N THR A 218 -16.67 -0.66 12.46
CA THR A 218 -16.15 -2.02 12.25
C THR A 218 -15.54 -2.12 10.86
N LEU A 219 -14.37 -2.74 10.75
CA LEU A 219 -13.68 -2.94 9.47
C LEU A 219 -13.73 -4.42 9.09
N TYR A 220 -14.27 -4.70 7.90
CA TYR A 220 -14.28 -6.04 7.31
C TYR A 220 -13.23 -6.09 6.19
N LEU A 221 -12.23 -6.93 6.38
CA LEU A 221 -11.12 -7.10 5.44
C LEU A 221 -11.29 -8.40 4.65
N TRP A 222 -10.75 -8.43 3.43
CA TRP A 222 -10.86 -9.57 2.52
C TRP A 222 -9.99 -10.76 2.95
N ALA A 223 -8.98 -10.54 3.80
CA ALA A 223 -8.13 -11.57 4.37
C ALA A 223 -7.47 -11.07 5.66
N PRO A 224 -7.10 -11.96 6.59
CA PRO A 224 -6.33 -11.60 7.79
C PRO A 224 -4.92 -11.05 7.46
N THR A 225 -4.43 -11.27 6.24
CA THR A 225 -3.15 -10.76 5.74
C THR A 225 -3.25 -9.44 4.99
N ALA A 226 -4.40 -8.76 5.00
CA ALA A 226 -4.57 -7.44 4.41
C ALA A 226 -3.83 -6.35 5.23
N GLN A 227 -2.50 -6.39 5.19
CA GLN A 227 -1.57 -5.57 5.99
C GLN A 227 -0.83 -4.50 5.17
N ILE A 228 -1.08 -4.46 3.85
CA ILE A 228 -0.52 -3.45 2.95
C ILE A 228 -1.42 -2.23 2.99
N ASN A 229 -0.84 -1.10 3.40
CA ASN A 229 -1.54 0.18 3.49
C ASN A 229 -1.19 1.03 2.26
N TYR A 230 -2.20 1.53 1.56
CA TYR A 230 -2.02 2.38 0.38
C TYR A 230 -3.20 3.33 0.21
N VAL A 231 -2.95 4.45 -0.46
CA VAL A 231 -3.98 5.44 -0.86
C VAL A 231 -4.18 5.49 -2.38
N SER A 232 -3.27 4.89 -3.14
CA SER A 232 -3.34 4.78 -4.60
C SER A 232 -2.59 3.53 -5.06
N ALA A 233 -2.93 3.04 -6.25
CA ALA A 233 -2.25 1.96 -6.93
C ALA A 233 -2.24 2.23 -8.45
N HIS A 234 -1.87 1.23 -9.25
CA HIS A 234 -1.88 1.37 -10.71
C HIS A 234 -3.30 1.47 -11.30
N ASP A 235 -4.27 0.80 -10.66
CA ASP A 235 -5.70 0.85 -10.95
C ASP A 235 -6.38 2.06 -10.29
N ASN A 236 -7.43 2.57 -10.93
CA ASN A 236 -8.12 3.82 -10.61
C ASN A 236 -7.26 5.07 -10.86
N GLU A 237 -7.83 6.24 -10.56
CA GLU A 237 -7.14 7.52 -10.67
C GLU A 237 -5.92 7.57 -9.75
N THR A 238 -4.86 8.29 -10.15
CA THR A 238 -3.71 8.54 -9.27
C THR A 238 -4.12 9.36 -8.03
N LEU A 239 -3.25 9.43 -7.02
CA LEU A 239 -3.57 10.16 -5.79
C LEU A 239 -3.91 11.64 -6.05
N PHE A 240 -3.12 12.33 -6.88
CA PHE A 240 -3.42 13.73 -7.22
C PHE A 240 -4.72 13.87 -8.02
N ASP A 241 -4.98 12.94 -8.93
CA ASP A 241 -6.20 12.93 -9.73
C ASP A 241 -7.44 12.75 -8.86
N ILE A 242 -7.45 11.77 -7.95
CA ILE A 242 -8.61 11.51 -7.10
C ILE A 242 -8.83 12.63 -6.07
N VAL A 243 -7.77 13.25 -5.55
CA VAL A 243 -7.87 14.45 -4.71
C VAL A 243 -8.50 15.59 -5.48
N SER A 244 -8.05 15.82 -6.72
CA SER A 244 -8.60 16.88 -7.60
C SER A 244 -10.04 16.60 -8.01
N LEU A 245 -10.43 15.33 -8.17
CA LEU A 245 -11.80 14.96 -8.50
C LEU A 245 -12.75 15.16 -7.32
N LYS A 246 -12.35 14.75 -6.11
CA LYS A 246 -13.20 14.70 -4.91
C LYS A 246 -13.24 16.01 -4.12
N THR A 247 -12.27 16.90 -4.31
CA THR A 247 -12.30 18.22 -3.68
C THR A 247 -13.29 19.16 -4.39
N ARG A 248 -13.70 20.22 -3.68
CA ARG A 248 -14.51 21.30 -4.25
C ARG A 248 -13.73 22.00 -5.37
N MET A 249 -14.41 22.69 -6.28
CA MET A 249 -13.72 23.34 -7.41
C MET A 249 -12.80 24.47 -6.93
N GLU A 250 -13.21 25.18 -5.88
CA GLU A 250 -12.64 26.46 -5.44
C GLU A 250 -11.42 26.32 -4.52
N ILE A 251 -11.09 25.10 -4.07
CA ILE A 251 -9.89 24.88 -3.26
C ILE A 251 -8.65 25.17 -4.12
N SER A 252 -7.60 25.74 -3.53
CA SER A 252 -6.35 26.03 -4.26
C SER A 252 -5.59 24.76 -4.61
N VAL A 253 -4.68 24.85 -5.59
CA VAL A 253 -3.73 23.77 -5.88
C VAL A 253 -2.80 23.50 -4.69
N ASP A 254 -2.38 24.52 -3.94
CA ASP A 254 -1.60 24.35 -2.72
C ASP A 254 -2.30 23.44 -1.71
N ASP A 255 -3.58 23.68 -1.48
CA ASP A 255 -4.40 22.87 -0.56
C ASP A 255 -4.58 21.44 -1.08
N ARG A 256 -4.70 21.22 -2.39
CA ARG A 256 -4.71 19.88 -2.99
C ARG A 256 -3.37 19.17 -2.82
N CYS A 257 -2.26 19.88 -2.97
CA CYS A 257 -0.92 19.36 -2.69
C CYS A 257 -0.77 18.98 -1.21
N ARG A 258 -1.27 19.80 -0.28
CA ARG A 258 -1.28 19.45 1.15
C ARG A 258 -2.15 18.23 1.45
N LEU A 259 -3.31 18.08 0.81
CA LEU A 259 -4.14 16.88 0.94
C LEU A 259 -3.45 15.62 0.39
N ASN A 260 -2.70 15.76 -0.71
CA ASN A 260 -1.89 14.68 -1.26
C ASN A 260 -0.79 14.27 -0.25
N HIS A 261 -0.04 15.24 0.27
CA HIS A 261 0.94 15.02 1.33
C HIS A 261 0.32 14.37 2.57
N LEU A 262 -0.83 14.87 3.04
CA LEU A 262 -1.54 14.30 4.19
C LEU A 262 -1.87 12.81 3.96
N ALA A 263 -2.35 12.46 2.76
CA ALA A 263 -2.66 11.09 2.39
C ALA A 263 -1.41 10.19 2.35
N THR A 264 -0.31 10.64 1.73
CA THR A 264 0.94 9.87 1.73
C THR A 264 1.53 9.73 3.13
N SER A 265 1.40 10.76 3.97
CA SER A 265 1.92 10.74 5.35
C SER A 265 1.15 9.79 6.26
N MET A 266 -0.17 9.67 6.11
CA MET A 266 -0.95 8.64 6.79
C MET A 266 -0.42 7.24 6.49
N ILE A 267 -0.07 6.98 5.23
CA ILE A 267 0.49 5.69 4.81
C ILE A 267 1.92 5.51 5.32
N ALA A 268 2.78 6.51 5.16
CA ALA A 268 4.18 6.47 5.61
C ALA A 268 4.33 6.32 7.12
N LEU A 269 3.42 6.86 7.93
CA LEU A 269 3.50 6.80 9.39
C LEU A 269 2.59 5.72 10.01
N SER A 270 1.91 4.93 9.18
CA SER A 270 1.12 3.78 9.64
C SER A 270 2.00 2.61 10.11
N GLN A 271 1.50 1.82 11.07
CA GLN A 271 2.01 0.46 11.31
C GLN A 271 1.67 -0.44 10.13
N GLY A 272 2.42 -1.53 9.92
CA GLY A 272 2.26 -2.41 8.76
C GLY A 272 3.17 -2.01 7.60
N ILE A 273 2.77 -2.35 6.37
CA ILE A 273 3.60 -2.19 5.18
C ILE A 273 3.04 -1.07 4.29
N PRO A 274 3.67 0.11 4.27
CA PRO A 274 3.30 1.18 3.35
C PRO A 274 3.60 0.78 1.91
N PHE A 275 2.65 1.07 1.02
CA PHE A 275 2.81 0.97 -0.41
C PHE A 275 2.48 2.31 -1.05
N PHE A 276 3.32 2.72 -2.00
CA PHE A 276 3.17 3.98 -2.73
C PHE A 276 3.19 3.69 -4.23
N HIS A 277 2.29 4.31 -4.96
CA HIS A 277 2.31 4.26 -6.41
C HIS A 277 3.37 5.23 -6.93
N ALA A 278 4.19 4.79 -7.89
CA ALA A 278 5.21 5.65 -8.49
C ALA A 278 4.57 6.93 -9.04
N GLY A 279 4.97 8.07 -8.48
CA GLY A 279 4.45 9.38 -8.80
C GLY A 279 3.57 10.03 -7.72
N ASP A 280 3.17 9.31 -6.67
CA ASP A 280 2.47 9.91 -5.52
C ASP A 280 3.28 11.07 -4.93
N GLU A 281 4.60 10.90 -4.84
CA GLU A 281 5.57 11.87 -4.33
C GLU A 281 5.72 13.13 -5.21
N MET A 282 5.31 13.06 -6.47
CA MET A 282 5.47 14.14 -7.46
C MET A 282 4.15 14.55 -8.10
N LEU A 283 3.04 14.34 -7.38
CA LEU A 283 1.70 14.76 -7.76
C LEU A 283 1.23 14.18 -9.11
N ARG A 284 1.73 13.01 -9.51
CA ARG A 284 1.47 12.40 -10.82
C ARG A 284 -0.02 12.40 -11.14
N SER A 285 -0.33 12.74 -12.38
CA SER A 285 -1.65 12.67 -12.99
C SER A 285 -1.63 11.71 -14.18
N LYS A 286 -2.76 11.08 -14.44
CA LYS A 286 -3.06 10.40 -15.72
C LYS A 286 -4.17 11.12 -16.47
N SER A 287 -4.34 12.43 -16.22
CA SER A 287 -5.53 13.21 -16.61
C SER A 287 -6.84 12.55 -16.25
N LEU A 288 -6.93 12.04 -15.01
CA LEU A 288 -8.12 11.38 -14.47
C LEU A 288 -8.48 10.07 -15.19
N ASP A 289 -7.52 9.42 -15.86
CA ASP A 289 -7.70 8.07 -16.36
C ASP A 289 -7.73 7.07 -15.21
N ARG A 290 -8.86 6.37 -15.05
CA ARG A 290 -9.07 5.39 -14.00
C ARG A 290 -8.54 3.99 -14.33
N ASP A 291 -8.19 3.70 -15.57
CA ASP A 291 -7.73 2.37 -15.98
C ASP A 291 -6.85 2.50 -17.22
N SER A 292 -5.58 2.75 -16.96
CA SER A 292 -4.60 3.25 -17.92
C SER A 292 -3.69 2.17 -18.50
N TYR A 293 -4.07 0.89 -18.33
CA TYR A 293 -3.27 -0.27 -18.73
C TYR A 293 -2.88 -0.24 -20.22
N ASN A 294 -3.72 0.36 -21.07
CA ASN A 294 -3.51 0.49 -22.51
C ASN A 294 -3.64 1.95 -23.01
N SER A 295 -3.39 2.93 -22.14
CA SER A 295 -3.48 4.36 -22.48
C SER A 295 -2.16 4.95 -22.99
N GLY A 296 -1.16 4.10 -23.22
CA GLY A 296 0.15 4.45 -23.76
C GLY A 296 0.95 5.42 -22.90
N ASP A 297 2.06 5.90 -23.46
CA ASP A 297 2.99 6.80 -22.76
C ASP A 297 2.36 8.16 -22.44
N TRP A 298 1.46 8.65 -23.30
CA TRP A 298 0.86 9.98 -23.20
C TRP A 298 0.15 10.20 -21.84
N PHE A 299 -0.76 9.29 -21.48
CA PHE A 299 -1.48 9.39 -20.20
C PHE A 299 -0.66 8.86 -19.02
N ASN A 300 0.29 7.94 -19.24
CA ASN A 300 1.07 7.32 -18.16
C ASN A 300 2.39 8.02 -17.82
N ARG A 301 2.74 9.09 -18.54
CA ARG A 301 4.02 9.83 -18.42
C ARG A 301 4.43 10.08 -16.97
N LEU A 302 5.68 9.73 -16.66
CA LEU A 302 6.41 10.15 -15.47
C LEU A 302 7.47 11.16 -15.90
N ASP A 303 7.44 12.35 -15.32
CA ASP A 303 8.32 13.45 -15.70
C ASP A 303 9.34 13.74 -14.59
N PHE A 304 10.49 13.07 -14.67
CA PHE A 304 11.60 13.29 -13.73
C PHE A 304 12.35 14.61 -13.94
N THR A 305 11.95 15.45 -14.90
CA THR A 305 12.41 16.86 -14.95
C THR A 305 11.64 17.75 -13.97
N TYR A 306 10.52 17.26 -13.44
CA TYR A 306 9.60 17.93 -12.52
C TYR A 306 8.90 19.16 -13.12
N ASN A 307 8.88 19.31 -14.45
CA ASN A 307 8.26 20.46 -15.11
C ASN A 307 6.74 20.29 -15.30
N SER A 308 6.22 19.08 -15.23
CA SER A 308 4.79 18.80 -15.33
C SER A 308 4.44 17.50 -14.64
N ASN A 309 3.30 17.48 -13.93
CA ASN A 309 2.75 16.25 -13.35
C ASN A 309 1.83 15.46 -14.30
N ASN A 310 1.72 15.87 -15.57
CA ASN A 310 0.82 15.29 -16.59
C ASN A 310 -0.70 15.59 -16.41
N TRP A 311 -1.07 16.58 -15.59
CA TRP A 311 -2.45 17.03 -15.46
C TRP A 311 -2.95 17.77 -16.72
N ALA A 312 -4.20 17.53 -17.09
CA ALA A 312 -4.91 18.17 -18.20
C ALA A 312 -4.24 18.03 -19.58
N VAL A 313 -3.74 16.83 -19.90
CA VAL A 313 -3.22 16.45 -21.23
C VAL A 313 -4.29 15.91 -22.18
N GLY A 314 -5.57 16.10 -21.84
CA GLY A 314 -6.73 15.67 -22.63
C GLY A 314 -7.72 14.83 -21.81
N LEU A 315 -8.93 14.63 -22.33
CA LEU A 315 -9.86 13.68 -21.73
C LEU A 315 -9.29 12.25 -21.84
N PRO A 316 -9.36 11.44 -20.78
CA PRO A 316 -8.82 10.09 -20.78
C PRO A 316 -9.65 9.17 -21.69
N PRO A 317 -9.10 8.02 -22.15
CA PRO A 317 -9.74 7.17 -23.15
C PRO A 317 -11.18 6.76 -22.82
N LYS A 318 -12.02 6.78 -23.86
CA LYS A 318 -13.47 6.60 -23.76
C LYS A 318 -13.89 5.34 -23.03
N GLU A 319 -13.25 4.21 -23.34
CA GLU A 319 -13.66 2.85 -22.93
C GLU A 319 -13.95 2.75 -21.42
N LYS A 320 -13.11 3.38 -20.58
CA LYS A 320 -13.18 3.29 -19.12
C LYS A 320 -13.69 4.57 -18.46
N ASN A 321 -13.69 5.70 -19.17
CA ASN A 321 -13.81 7.02 -18.56
C ASN A 321 -15.00 7.87 -19.04
N GLU A 322 -15.67 7.52 -20.16
CA GLU A 322 -16.69 8.38 -20.79
C GLU A 322 -17.78 8.85 -19.82
N LYS A 323 -18.24 7.95 -18.94
CA LYS A 323 -19.28 8.26 -17.94
C LYS A 323 -18.87 9.36 -16.96
N SER A 324 -17.58 9.50 -16.70
CA SER A 324 -17.02 10.51 -15.78
C SER A 324 -16.60 11.79 -16.49
N TRP A 325 -16.56 11.83 -17.83
CA TRP A 325 -16.16 13.01 -18.58
C TRP A 325 -16.90 14.31 -18.21
N PRO A 326 -18.21 14.31 -17.90
CA PRO A 326 -18.89 15.53 -17.44
C PRO A 326 -18.30 16.10 -16.13
N LEU A 327 -17.77 15.25 -15.24
CA LEU A 327 -17.10 15.66 -14.01
C LEU A 327 -15.64 16.07 -14.24
N ILE A 328 -14.96 15.37 -15.16
CA ILE A 328 -13.54 15.55 -15.49
C ILE A 328 -13.32 16.84 -16.29
N LYS A 329 -14.13 17.07 -17.34
CA LYS A 329 -13.94 18.16 -18.30
C LYS A 329 -13.80 19.55 -17.64
N PRO A 330 -14.67 20.01 -16.72
CA PRO A 330 -14.52 21.31 -16.10
C PRO A 330 -13.24 21.43 -15.25
N ARG A 331 -12.79 20.35 -14.62
CA ARG A 331 -11.56 20.33 -13.79
C ARG A 331 -10.30 20.41 -14.63
N LEU A 332 -10.25 19.67 -15.74
CA LEU A 332 -9.11 19.72 -16.66
C LEU A 332 -9.02 21.08 -17.38
N ALA A 333 -10.16 21.75 -17.60
CA ALA A 333 -10.20 23.06 -18.26
C ALA A 333 -9.78 24.22 -17.36
N ASP A 334 -9.84 24.05 -16.03
CA ASP A 334 -9.52 25.09 -15.06
C ASP A 334 -8.00 25.09 -14.76
N PRO A 335 -7.26 26.15 -15.14
CA PRO A 335 -5.81 26.20 -14.91
C PRO A 335 -5.43 26.22 -13.43
N SER A 336 -6.34 26.60 -12.51
CA SER A 336 -6.07 26.63 -11.07
C SER A 336 -5.87 25.26 -10.44
N PHE A 337 -6.17 24.17 -11.17
CA PHE A 337 -5.91 22.80 -10.73
C PHE A 337 -4.48 22.33 -11.01
N LYS A 338 -3.78 22.99 -11.94
CA LYS A 338 -2.51 22.48 -12.46
C LYS A 338 -1.36 22.88 -11.53
N PRO A 339 -0.64 21.92 -10.92
CA PRO A 339 0.55 22.24 -10.14
C PRO A 339 1.68 22.67 -11.08
N ASP A 340 2.45 23.64 -10.64
CA ASP A 340 3.72 24.01 -11.28
C ASP A 340 4.89 23.19 -10.70
N ARG A 341 6.10 23.52 -11.16
CA ARG A 341 7.35 22.86 -10.74
C ARG A 341 7.60 22.98 -9.24
N ASP A 342 7.30 24.11 -8.63
CA ASP A 342 7.59 24.36 -7.22
C ASP A 342 6.67 23.51 -6.33
N HIS A 343 5.39 23.37 -6.71
CA HIS A 343 4.48 22.43 -6.06
C HIS A 343 4.99 20.98 -6.13
N ILE A 344 5.47 20.55 -7.30
CA ILE A 344 5.97 19.18 -7.51
C ILE A 344 7.22 18.93 -6.65
N LEU A 345 8.18 19.86 -6.65
CA LEU A 345 9.41 19.72 -5.85
C LEU A 345 9.11 19.79 -4.34
N ALA A 346 8.16 20.62 -3.91
CA ALA A 346 7.71 20.65 -2.53
C ALA A 346 7.05 19.32 -2.12
N ALA A 347 6.25 18.70 -2.99
CA ALA A 347 5.68 17.38 -2.73
C ALA A 347 6.77 16.30 -2.58
N VAL A 348 7.79 16.32 -3.43
CA VAL A 348 8.93 15.39 -3.35
C VAL A 348 9.68 15.57 -2.03
N GLN A 349 9.97 16.81 -1.63
CA GLN A 349 10.66 17.08 -0.37
C GLN A 349 9.84 16.60 0.84
N ASN A 350 8.55 16.91 0.88
CA ASN A 350 7.66 16.44 1.95
C ASN A 350 7.62 14.91 2.03
N PHE A 351 7.59 14.23 0.87
CA PHE A 351 7.60 12.78 0.82
C PHE A 351 8.93 12.19 1.36
N VAL A 352 10.07 12.80 1.00
CA VAL A 352 11.38 12.42 1.57
C VAL A 352 11.39 12.64 3.08
N ASP A 353 10.91 13.79 3.55
CA ASP A 353 10.88 14.12 4.98
C ASP A 353 10.05 13.10 5.77
N VAL A 354 8.87 12.72 5.30
CA VAL A 354 8.04 11.73 6.02
C VAL A 354 8.65 10.33 6.01
N LEU A 355 9.36 9.94 4.95
CA LEU A 355 10.13 8.70 4.94
C LEU A 355 11.30 8.77 5.93
N GLN A 356 12.03 9.88 6.01
CA GLN A 356 13.07 10.06 7.02
C GLN A 356 12.51 9.93 8.44
N ILE A 357 11.32 10.49 8.71
CA ILE A 357 10.63 10.33 10.00
C ILE A 357 10.26 8.87 10.25
N ARG A 358 9.69 8.15 9.27
CA ARG A 358 9.35 6.72 9.43
C ARG A 358 10.57 5.90 9.85
N TYR A 359 11.73 6.19 9.27
CA TYR A 359 12.95 5.44 9.52
C TYR A 359 13.80 6.00 10.68
N SER A 360 13.44 7.15 11.26
CA SER A 360 14.13 7.71 12.43
C SER A 360 13.88 6.91 13.72
N SER A 361 12.78 6.14 13.77
CA SER A 361 12.39 5.35 14.93
C SER A 361 11.89 3.94 14.55
N PRO A 362 12.26 2.88 15.30
CA PRO A 362 11.63 1.56 15.17
C PRO A 362 10.17 1.55 15.61
N LEU A 363 9.70 2.56 16.37
CA LEU A 363 8.34 2.63 16.87
C LEU A 363 7.30 2.77 15.75
N PHE A 364 7.66 3.32 14.59
CA PHE A 364 6.79 3.35 13.41
C PHE A 364 6.64 1.99 12.70
N ARG A 365 7.42 0.98 13.09
CA ARG A 365 7.59 -0.30 12.38
C ARG A 365 7.59 -1.48 13.36
N LEU A 366 6.61 -1.51 14.26
CA LEU A 366 6.50 -2.56 15.25
C LEU A 366 6.23 -3.92 14.56
N PRO A 367 7.00 -4.98 14.88
CA PRO A 367 7.00 -6.20 14.10
C PRO A 367 5.81 -7.14 14.39
N THR A 368 5.09 -6.93 15.50
CA THR A 368 4.03 -7.85 15.93
C THR A 368 2.76 -7.11 16.35
N ALA A 369 1.62 -7.80 16.21
CA ALA A 369 0.32 -7.28 16.66
C ALA A 369 0.32 -6.96 18.16
N LYS A 370 0.98 -7.80 18.99
CA LYS A 370 1.11 -7.57 20.44
C LYS A 370 1.87 -6.28 20.72
N ALA A 371 3.00 -6.05 20.04
CA ALA A 371 3.75 -4.80 20.19
C ALA A 371 2.91 -3.56 19.82
N ILE A 372 2.11 -3.64 18.75
CA ILE A 372 1.19 -2.57 18.36
C ILE A 372 0.13 -2.36 19.44
N GLN A 373 -0.53 -3.42 19.91
CA GLN A 373 -1.56 -3.37 20.95
C GLN A 373 -1.03 -2.80 22.27
N ASP A 374 0.23 -3.08 22.61
CA ASP A 374 0.82 -2.60 23.84
C ASP A 374 1.18 -1.12 23.77
N ARG A 375 1.56 -0.61 22.60
CA ARG A 375 2.25 0.70 22.45
C ARG A 375 1.43 1.77 21.75
N VAL A 376 0.56 1.39 20.82
CA VAL A 376 -0.16 2.34 19.96
C VAL A 376 -1.49 2.73 20.62
N ARG A 377 -1.75 4.02 20.74
CA ARG A 377 -3.01 4.58 21.25
C ARG A 377 -3.54 5.64 20.30
N PHE A 378 -4.87 5.80 20.28
CA PHE A 378 -5.55 6.88 19.58
C PHE A 378 -6.34 7.71 20.59
N HIS A 379 -6.14 9.02 20.55
CA HIS A 379 -6.59 9.93 21.62
C HIS A 379 -7.85 10.71 21.25
N ASN A 380 -7.96 11.15 19.99
CA ASN A 380 -9.14 11.85 19.49
C ASN A 380 -10.26 10.88 19.08
N THR A 381 -10.95 10.29 20.05
CA THR A 381 -11.97 9.24 19.84
C THR A 381 -13.30 9.56 20.52
N GLY A 382 -14.35 8.81 20.18
CA GLY A 382 -15.68 8.93 20.77
C GLY A 382 -16.55 10.06 20.18
N PRO A 383 -17.78 10.22 20.70
CA PRO A 383 -18.77 11.15 20.15
C PRO A 383 -18.35 12.64 20.20
N SER A 384 -17.45 12.99 21.11
CA SER A 384 -16.93 14.36 21.28
C SER A 384 -15.61 14.60 20.55
N SER A 385 -15.16 13.67 19.69
CA SER A 385 -13.93 13.82 18.93
C SER A 385 -13.98 15.02 17.99
N VAL A 386 -12.82 15.67 17.81
CA VAL A 386 -12.65 16.74 16.83
C VAL A 386 -12.74 16.11 15.43
N PRO A 387 -13.69 16.52 14.56
CA PRO A 387 -13.86 15.88 13.26
C PRO A 387 -12.61 15.97 12.39
N ALA A 388 -12.37 14.95 11.56
CA ALA A 388 -11.29 14.93 10.56
C ALA A 388 -9.87 15.15 11.13
N VAL A 389 -9.66 14.81 12.41
CA VAL A 389 -8.34 14.76 13.03
C VAL A 389 -8.08 13.37 13.61
N ILE A 390 -6.89 12.84 13.35
CA ILE A 390 -6.40 11.60 13.98
C ILE A 390 -5.21 11.96 14.84
N MET A 391 -5.22 11.57 16.11
CA MET A 391 -4.09 11.71 17.03
C MET A 391 -3.67 10.32 17.51
N MET A 392 -2.52 9.88 17.04
CA MET A 392 -1.91 8.58 17.36
C MET A 392 -0.69 8.81 18.26
N SER A 393 -0.53 8.05 19.32
CA SER A 393 0.73 7.98 20.05
C SER A 393 1.32 6.58 20.03
N ILE A 394 2.64 6.51 20.18
CA ILE A 394 3.42 5.28 20.28
C ILE A 394 4.39 5.44 21.45
N GLU A 395 4.12 4.70 22.52
CA GLU A 395 4.95 4.71 23.72
C GLU A 395 6.04 3.64 23.65
N ASP A 396 7.26 4.01 24.07
CA ASP A 396 8.36 3.07 24.20
C ASP A 396 8.57 2.61 25.65
N GLY A 397 9.20 1.45 25.80
CA GLY A 397 9.61 0.93 27.09
C GLY A 397 10.63 1.84 27.76
N HIS A 398 10.60 1.91 29.08
CA HIS A 398 11.62 2.60 29.88
C HIS A 398 12.09 1.68 31.01
N HIS A 399 13.28 1.93 31.56
CA HIS A 399 13.87 1.10 32.62
C HIS A 399 12.97 0.86 33.85
N GLY A 400 11.98 1.73 34.08
CA GLY A 400 11.01 1.62 35.17
C GLY A 400 9.76 0.79 34.86
N ASN A 401 9.57 0.32 33.61
CA ASN A 401 8.47 -0.54 33.21
C ASN A 401 9.02 -1.85 32.61
N PRO A 402 9.18 -2.90 33.43
CA PRO A 402 9.74 -4.17 32.96
C PRO A 402 8.83 -4.92 31.97
N GLU A 403 7.55 -4.54 31.85
CA GLU A 403 6.58 -5.20 30.97
C GLU A 403 6.69 -4.73 29.51
N LEU A 404 7.32 -3.57 29.27
CA LEU A 404 7.48 -3.00 27.94
C LEU A 404 8.98 -2.81 27.64
N PRO A 405 9.61 -3.62 26.78
CA PRO A 405 11.03 -3.50 26.50
C PRO A 405 11.32 -2.19 25.74
N GLN A 406 12.49 -1.59 25.97
CA GLN A 406 12.91 -0.42 25.19
C GLN A 406 13.29 -0.84 23.76
N LEU A 407 12.73 -0.17 22.76
CA LEU A 407 13.03 -0.40 21.34
C LEU A 407 13.84 0.74 20.71
N ASP A 408 13.59 1.98 21.13
CA ASP A 408 14.19 3.19 20.60
C ASP A 408 15.18 3.79 21.61
N GLN A 409 16.40 4.06 21.15
CA GLN A 409 17.47 4.65 21.97
C GLN A 409 17.37 6.17 22.08
N THR A 410 16.61 6.81 21.19
CA THR A 410 16.52 8.28 21.05
C THR A 410 15.22 8.81 21.63
N TYR A 411 14.10 8.16 21.34
CA TYR A 411 12.77 8.66 21.71
C TYR A 411 12.07 7.73 22.69
N SER A 412 11.45 8.28 23.73
CA SER A 412 10.60 7.54 24.70
C SER A 412 9.14 7.49 24.26
N HIS A 413 8.69 8.48 23.51
CA HIS A 413 7.29 8.60 23.10
C HIS A 413 7.20 9.40 21.81
N ILE A 414 6.34 8.96 20.89
CA ILE A 414 6.03 9.66 19.65
C ILE A 414 4.54 9.97 19.59
N VAL A 415 4.17 11.17 19.16
CA VAL A 415 2.79 11.58 18.87
C VAL A 415 2.72 12.04 17.41
N VAL A 416 1.79 11.48 16.65
CA VAL A 416 1.50 11.86 15.27
C VAL A 416 0.08 12.41 15.20
N ILE A 417 -0.08 13.60 14.65
CA ILE A 417 -1.39 14.23 14.47
C ILE A 417 -1.61 14.53 13.00
N PHE A 418 -2.68 13.98 12.44
CA PHE A 418 -3.14 14.23 11.08
C PHE A 418 -4.33 15.18 11.13
N ASN A 419 -4.13 16.46 10.83
CA ASN A 419 -5.21 17.43 10.72
C ASN A 419 -5.66 17.56 9.26
N ALA A 420 -6.84 17.03 8.91
CA ALA A 420 -7.42 17.18 7.57
C ALA A 420 -8.33 18.42 7.44
N GLN A 421 -8.57 19.16 8.52
CA GLN A 421 -9.40 20.37 8.51
C GLN A 421 -8.73 21.49 7.68
N PRO A 422 -9.53 22.38 7.08
CA PRO A 422 -9.04 23.61 6.46
C PRO A 422 -8.66 24.68 7.51
N SER A 423 -8.84 24.40 8.80
CA SER A 423 -8.50 25.29 9.92
C SER A 423 -7.46 24.65 10.84
N GLU A 424 -6.78 25.50 11.61
CA GLU A 424 -5.97 25.05 12.74
C GLU A 424 -6.85 24.35 13.77
N VAL A 425 -6.29 23.35 14.45
CA VAL A 425 -6.96 22.61 15.52
C VAL A 425 -6.06 22.59 16.75
N SER A 426 -6.68 22.73 17.92
CA SER A 426 -6.03 22.48 19.21
C SER A 426 -6.70 21.26 19.85
N ILE A 427 -5.89 20.26 20.19
CA ILE A 427 -6.38 19.01 20.79
C ILE A 427 -5.61 18.78 22.08
N THR A 428 -6.35 18.55 23.16
CA THR A 428 -5.79 18.36 24.49
C THR A 428 -5.98 16.92 24.93
N ASP A 429 -4.91 16.31 25.41
CA ASP A 429 -4.97 15.06 26.16
C ASP A 429 -4.24 15.23 27.50
N PRO A 430 -4.98 15.32 28.62
CA PRO A 430 -4.39 15.46 29.95
C PRO A 430 -3.41 14.33 30.32
N ALA A 431 -3.57 13.12 29.77
CA ALA A 431 -2.65 12.01 30.00
C ALA A 431 -1.25 12.26 29.39
N LEU A 432 -1.16 13.18 28.43
CA LEU A 432 0.08 13.60 27.80
C LEU A 432 0.60 14.93 28.36
N SER A 433 -0.03 15.49 29.41
CA SER A 433 0.50 16.67 30.10
C SER A 433 1.81 16.37 30.84
N SER A 434 2.59 17.40 31.14
CA SER A 434 3.89 17.34 31.82
C SER A 434 4.97 16.52 31.09
N LYS A 435 4.69 16.05 29.87
CA LYS A 435 5.67 15.47 28.95
C LYS A 435 6.50 16.56 28.29
N SER A 436 7.66 16.21 27.75
CA SER A 436 8.61 17.14 27.13
C SER A 436 8.66 17.03 25.60
N PHE A 437 7.48 16.87 24.97
CA PHE A 437 7.36 16.73 23.51
C PHE A 437 7.91 17.95 22.76
N GLN A 438 8.63 17.67 21.67
CA GLN A 438 9.12 18.67 20.72
C GLN A 438 8.75 18.25 19.31
N LEU A 439 8.59 19.21 18.39
CA LEU A 439 8.38 18.91 16.99
C LEU A 439 9.58 18.11 16.45
N HIS A 440 9.31 17.07 15.65
CA HIS A 440 10.35 16.16 15.16
C HIS A 440 11.44 16.94 14.41
N PRO A 441 12.74 16.65 14.62
CA PRO A 441 13.84 17.45 14.04
C PRO A 441 13.80 17.63 12.52
N VAL A 442 13.29 16.64 11.79
CA VAL A 442 13.05 16.74 10.33
C VAL A 442 12.06 17.86 10.01
N GLN A 443 10.93 17.93 10.72
CA GLN A 443 9.91 18.96 10.50
C GLN A 443 10.32 20.34 11.02
N VAL A 444 11.26 20.40 11.96
CA VAL A 444 11.90 21.67 12.36
C VAL A 444 12.80 22.22 11.24
N LYS A 445 13.47 21.33 10.49
CA LYS A 445 14.46 21.69 9.45
C LYS A 445 13.90 21.78 8.03
N THR A 446 12.68 21.31 7.80
CA THR A 446 12.02 21.31 6.49
C THR A 446 11.83 22.73 5.91
N THR A 447 11.48 22.83 4.64
CA THR A 447 11.11 24.09 3.99
C THR A 447 9.61 24.40 4.07
N ASP A 448 8.78 23.45 4.52
CA ASP A 448 7.35 23.70 4.81
C ASP A 448 7.20 24.56 6.09
N GLU A 449 7.08 25.88 5.91
CA GLU A 449 6.85 26.81 7.02
C GLU A 449 5.52 26.59 7.75
N VAL A 450 4.55 25.90 7.13
CA VAL A 450 3.27 25.63 7.77
C VAL A 450 3.46 24.66 8.94
N VAL A 451 4.13 23.52 8.73
CA VAL A 451 4.29 22.50 9.79
C VAL A 451 5.15 22.99 10.96
N LYS A 452 6.07 23.93 10.74
CA LYS A 452 6.88 24.54 11.81
C LYS A 452 6.08 25.31 12.85
N ARG A 453 4.87 25.74 12.51
CA ARG A 453 3.95 26.40 13.46
C ARG A 453 3.27 25.43 14.43
N SER A 454 3.44 24.12 14.23
CA SER A 454 2.91 23.11 15.14
C SER A 454 3.55 23.25 16.51
N SER A 455 2.74 23.23 17.57
CA SER A 455 3.22 23.46 18.93
C SER A 455 2.58 22.50 19.93
N TYR A 456 3.24 22.37 21.09
CA TYR A 456 2.78 21.58 22.22
C TYR A 456 2.95 22.38 23.51
N ASP A 457 1.91 22.41 24.35
CA ASP A 457 1.91 23.02 25.67
C ASP A 457 1.93 21.94 26.75
N ALA A 458 3.06 21.85 27.45
CA ALA A 458 3.29 20.86 28.49
C ALA A 458 2.37 21.02 29.71
N SER A 459 1.86 22.23 29.99
CA SER A 459 1.02 22.44 31.17
C SER A 459 -0.35 21.77 31.04
N SER A 460 -0.87 21.71 29.81
CA SER A 460 -2.20 21.19 29.51
C SER A 460 -2.18 19.86 28.74
N GLY A 461 -1.06 19.50 28.11
CA GLY A 461 -1.04 18.40 27.14
C GLY A 461 -1.70 18.78 25.81
N CYS A 462 -1.72 20.07 25.46
CA CYS A 462 -2.39 20.58 24.28
C CYS A 462 -1.45 20.65 23.07
N PHE A 463 -1.88 20.09 21.94
CA PHE A 463 -1.19 20.16 20.67
C PHE A 463 -1.96 21.08 19.72
N THR A 464 -1.27 22.05 19.12
CA THR A 464 -1.86 22.95 18.11
C THR A 464 -1.28 22.64 16.74
N ILE A 465 -2.16 22.35 15.78
CA ILE A 465 -1.81 21.78 14.47
C ILE A 465 -2.44 22.60 13.35
N PRO A 466 -1.62 23.19 12.46
CA PRO A 466 -2.10 23.98 11.33
C PRO A 466 -3.03 23.20 10.39
N PRO A 467 -3.79 23.89 9.52
CA PRO A 467 -4.65 23.27 8.52
C PRO A 467 -3.91 22.24 7.65
N ARG A 468 -4.57 21.15 7.28
CA ARG A 468 -4.09 20.16 6.29
C ARG A 468 -2.63 19.73 6.53
N THR A 469 -2.31 19.38 7.76
CA THR A 469 -0.92 19.17 8.19
C THR A 469 -0.81 17.85 8.96
N THR A 470 0.27 17.12 8.68
CA THR A 470 0.74 16.03 9.54
C THR A 470 1.88 16.55 10.40
N SER A 471 1.72 16.52 11.72
CA SER A 471 2.76 16.94 12.66
C SER A 471 3.18 15.76 13.52
N VAL A 472 4.49 15.61 13.71
CA VAL A 472 5.10 14.54 14.50
C VAL A 472 5.85 15.18 15.64
N PHE A 473 5.46 14.84 16.86
CA PHE A 473 6.14 15.25 18.08
C PHE A 473 6.85 14.06 18.70
N VAL A 474 8.01 14.32 19.29
CA VAL A 474 8.84 13.30 19.93
C VAL A 474 9.25 13.78 21.32
N GLU A 475 9.23 12.86 22.28
CA GLU A 475 9.85 13.03 23.59
C GLU A 475 11.24 12.37 23.53
N CYS A 476 12.28 13.19 23.68
CA CYS A 476 13.65 12.70 23.76
C CYS A 476 13.92 12.05 25.11
N ARG A 477 14.75 11.02 25.12
CA ARG A 477 15.21 10.35 26.34
C ARG A 477 16.22 11.16 27.14
#